data_AF-A0AAW7MSU5-F1
#
_entry.id   AF-A0AAW7MSU5-F1
#
_cell.length_a   1.000
_cell.length_b   1.000
_cell.length_c   1.000
_cell.angle_alpha   90.00
_cell.angle_beta   90.00
_cell.angle_gamma   90.00
#
_symmetry.space_group_name_H-M   'P 1'
#
loop_
_entity.id
_entity.type
_entity.pdbx_description
1 polymer ?
#
loop_
_entity_poly.entity_id
_entity_poly.type
_entity_poly.pdbx_seq_one_letter_code
_entity_poly.pdbx_strand_id
1 'polypeptide(L)'
;MEFLLPSAAHQFLQAKANALFVDCRSEMEYLFVGHPAGAIHVAWNDGPDWEINPHFVQSVRKLAGAGGERPVLLICRSGNRSTAAGEALEAAGFRNVYAVLHGFEGDLDGAHHRNAVNGWRFEGLPWEQC
;
A
#
# COMPACT_ATOMS: atom_id res chain seq x y z
N MET A 1 -13.18 3.59 4.78
CA MET A 1 -12.13 3.26 3.80
C MET A 1 -12.72 2.34 2.75
N GLU A 2 -12.27 2.45 1.50
CA GLU A 2 -12.68 1.53 0.42
C GLU A 2 -11.58 0.52 0.08
N PHE A 3 -11.97 -0.68 -0.33
CA PHE A 3 -11.06 -1.76 -0.67
C PHE A 3 -11.11 -2.04 -2.17
N LEU A 4 -9.95 -2.08 -2.81
CA LEU A 4 -9.83 -2.35 -4.25
C LEU A 4 -9.02 -3.62 -4.48
N LEU A 5 -9.49 -4.49 -5.38
CA LEU A 5 -8.65 -5.57 -5.91
C LEU A 5 -7.44 -4.99 -6.66
N PRO A 6 -6.31 -5.71 -6.78
CA PRO A 6 -5.10 -5.20 -7.42
C PRO A 6 -5.33 -4.60 -8.82
N SER A 7 -6.02 -5.30 -9.72
CA SER A 7 -6.37 -4.79 -11.06
C SER A 7 -7.26 -3.55 -11.01
N ALA A 8 -8.25 -3.50 -10.12
CA ALA A 8 -9.10 -2.33 -9.92
C ALA A 8 -8.30 -1.14 -9.34
N ALA A 9 -7.36 -1.40 -8.44
CA ALA A 9 -6.44 -0.42 -7.89
C ALA A 9 -5.50 0.15 -8.97
N HIS A 10 -4.98 -0.70 -9.86
CA HIS A 10 -4.20 -0.23 -11.00
C HIS A 10 -5.02 0.65 -11.95
N GLN A 11 -6.24 0.24 -12.31
CA GLN A 11 -7.15 1.05 -13.12
C GLN A 11 -7.48 2.39 -12.45
N PHE A 12 -7.70 2.38 -11.13
CA PHE A 12 -7.92 3.58 -10.33
C PHE A 12 -6.73 4.56 -10.43
N LEU A 13 -5.50 4.06 -10.32
CA LEU A 13 -4.28 4.87 -10.43
C LEU A 13 -4.10 5.46 -11.84
N GLN A 14 -4.48 4.73 -12.89
CA GLN A 14 -4.48 5.25 -14.26
C GLN A 14 -5.56 6.33 -14.45
N ALA A 15 -6.75 6.14 -13.88
CA ALA A 15 -7.86 7.10 -14.01
C ALA A 15 -7.67 8.36 -13.16
N LYS A 16 -6.97 8.26 -12.03
CA LYS A 16 -6.71 9.37 -11.10
C LYS A 16 -5.20 9.63 -11.02
N ALA A 17 -4.68 10.34 -12.02
CA ALA A 17 -3.25 10.69 -12.09
C ALA A 17 -2.73 11.47 -10.85
N ASN A 18 -3.61 12.14 -10.11
CA ASN A 18 -3.27 12.81 -8.87
C ASN A 18 -3.36 11.91 -7.63
N ALA A 19 -3.71 10.62 -7.72
CA ALA A 19 -3.72 9.75 -6.56
C ALA A 19 -2.31 9.61 -5.95
N LEU A 20 -2.24 9.44 -4.64
CA LEU A 20 -1.01 9.10 -3.92
C LEU A 20 -1.01 7.59 -3.68
N PHE A 21 -0.07 6.87 -4.29
CA PHE A 21 0.11 5.44 -4.04
C PHE A 21 1.23 5.22 -3.03
N VAL A 22 0.90 4.66 -1.87
CA VAL A 22 1.85 4.44 -0.78
C VAL A 22 2.06 2.95 -0.55
N ASP A 23 3.31 2.51 -0.64
CA ASP A 23 3.71 1.21 -0.13
C ASP A 23 4.08 1.34 1.35
N CYS A 24 3.28 0.69 2.20
CA CYS A 24 3.41 0.77 3.66
C CYS A 24 4.10 -0.44 4.28
N ARG A 25 4.75 -1.27 3.47
CA ARG A 25 5.62 -2.36 3.94
C ARG A 25 6.90 -1.82 4.59
N SER A 26 7.70 -2.72 5.17
CA SER A 26 9.04 -2.34 5.64
C SER A 26 9.93 -1.87 4.50
N GLU A 27 10.95 -1.10 4.82
CA GLU A 27 11.99 -0.70 3.85
C GLU A 27 12.63 -1.93 3.20
N MET A 28 12.92 -2.96 3.99
CA MET A 28 13.51 -4.20 3.49
C MET A 28 12.61 -4.91 2.47
N GLU A 29 11.30 -4.97 2.71
CA GLU A 29 10.35 -5.52 1.75
C GLU A 29 10.28 -4.67 0.48
N TYR A 30 10.27 -3.34 0.62
CA TYR A 30 10.19 -2.41 -0.51
C TYR A 30 11.41 -2.52 -1.44
N LEU A 31 12.62 -2.59 -0.87
CA LEU A 31 13.88 -2.67 -1.60
C LEU A 31 14.12 -4.08 -2.16
N PHE A 32 14.13 -5.10 -1.30
CA PHE A 32 14.64 -6.42 -1.68
C PHE A 32 13.59 -7.35 -2.29
N VAL A 33 12.29 -7.12 -2.10
CA VAL A 33 11.22 -7.92 -2.75
C VAL A 33 10.71 -7.24 -4.03
N GLY A 34 10.99 -5.94 -4.18
CA GLY A 34 10.39 -5.06 -5.19
C GLY A 34 9.06 -4.47 -4.73
N HIS A 35 8.51 -3.52 -5.49
CA HIS A 35 7.31 -2.75 -5.16
C HIS A 35 6.55 -2.34 -6.43
N PRO A 36 5.25 -1.98 -6.34
CA PRO A 36 4.51 -1.47 -7.49
C PRO A 36 5.16 -0.24 -8.10
N ALA A 37 5.23 -0.17 -9.44
CA ALA A 37 5.87 0.94 -10.12
C ALA A 37 5.20 2.28 -9.77
N GLY A 38 6.00 3.26 -9.38
CA GLY A 38 5.53 4.60 -8.99
C GLY A 38 4.87 4.68 -7.60
N ALA A 39 4.88 3.60 -6.80
CA ALA A 39 4.52 3.70 -5.39
C ALA A 39 5.60 4.46 -4.61
N ILE A 40 5.18 5.25 -3.62
CA ILE A 40 6.09 5.94 -2.69
C ILE A 40 6.14 5.15 -1.39
N HIS A 41 7.35 4.86 -0.89
CA HIS A 41 7.53 4.15 0.36
C HIS A 41 7.25 5.04 1.58
N VAL A 42 6.37 4.57 2.47
CA VAL A 42 6.21 5.09 3.83
C VAL A 42 5.85 3.93 4.74
N ALA A 43 6.81 3.36 5.45
CA ALA A 43 6.56 2.20 6.31
C ALA A 43 5.51 2.48 7.40
N TRP A 44 4.50 1.60 7.49
CA TRP A 44 3.52 1.59 8.59
C TRP A 44 4.15 1.09 9.88
N ASN A 45 4.95 0.04 9.77
CA ASN A 45 5.82 -0.48 10.81
C ASN A 45 7.08 -1.05 10.16
N ASP A 46 8.20 -0.99 10.87
CA ASP A 46 9.48 -1.44 10.36
C ASP A 46 10.32 -2.09 11.46
N GLY A 47 11.32 -2.88 11.05
CA GLY A 47 12.26 -3.52 11.95
C GLY A 47 13.21 -2.50 12.61
N PRO A 48 13.91 -2.91 13.69
CA PRO A 48 13.92 -4.26 14.26
C PRO A 48 12.75 -4.56 15.21
N ASP A 49 12.13 -3.53 15.80
CA ASP A 49 11.14 -3.69 16.87
C ASP A 49 9.70 -3.89 16.35
N TRP A 50 9.46 -3.65 15.05
CA TRP A 50 8.16 -3.79 14.39
C TRP A 50 7.04 -2.93 14.97
N GLU A 51 7.42 -1.86 15.69
CA GLU A 51 6.49 -0.86 16.21
C GLU A 51 5.84 -0.06 15.09
N ILE A 52 4.61 0.39 15.35
CA ILE A 52 3.90 1.29 14.44
C ILE A 52 4.67 2.60 14.38
N ASN A 53 4.97 3.05 13.17
CA ASN A 53 5.65 4.31 12.92
C ASN A 53 4.77 5.49 13.39
N PRO A 54 5.15 6.21 14.47
CA PRO A 54 4.34 7.29 15.01
C PRO A 54 4.23 8.49 14.05
N HIS A 55 5.12 8.56 13.05
CA HIS A 55 5.15 9.63 12.05
C HIS A 55 4.40 9.26 10.76
N PHE A 56 3.84 8.06 10.64
CA PHE A 56 3.20 7.58 9.41
C PHE A 56 2.17 8.57 8.85
N VAL A 57 1.19 8.97 9.67
CA VAL A 57 0.12 9.90 9.28
C VAL A 57 0.69 11.25 8.84
N GLN A 58 1.70 11.77 9.54
CA GLN A 58 2.34 13.04 9.22
C GLN A 58 3.09 12.97 7.88
N SER A 59 3.83 11.88 7.64
CA SER A 59 4.54 11.62 6.39
C SER A 59 3.58 11.52 5.20
N VAL A 60 2.51 10.74 5.34
CA VAL A 60 1.48 10.63 4.29
C VAL A 60 0.80 11.97 4.04
N ARG A 61 0.51 12.76 5.08
CA ARG A 61 -0.08 14.10 4.92
C ARG A 61 0.82 15.05 4.15
N LYS A 62 2.13 15.02 4.41
CA LYS A 62 3.12 15.82 3.68
C LYS A 62 3.13 15.46 2.20
N LEU A 63 3.06 14.18 1.86
CA LEU A 63 2.98 13.69 0.48
C LEU A 63 1.64 13.98 -0.19
N ALA A 64 0.55 13.90 0.57
CA ALA A 64 -0.81 14.12 0.06
C ALA A 64 -1.07 15.60 -0.28
N GLY A 65 -0.33 16.52 0.35
CA GLY A 65 -0.49 17.95 0.16
C GLY A 65 -1.57 18.57 1.04
N ALA A 66 -1.62 19.90 1.08
CA ALA A 66 -2.58 20.64 1.90
C ALA A 66 -3.99 20.48 1.32
N GLY A 67 -4.91 19.88 2.10
CA GLY A 67 -6.33 19.78 1.75
C GLY A 67 -7.00 18.45 2.08
N GLY A 68 -6.23 17.37 2.20
CA GLY A 68 -6.77 16.04 2.55
C GLY A 68 -7.69 15.41 1.50
N GLU A 69 -7.83 16.05 0.33
CA GLU A 69 -8.69 15.61 -0.78
C GLU A 69 -8.00 14.65 -1.73
N ARG A 70 -6.67 14.68 -1.80
CA ARG A 70 -5.91 13.80 -2.67
C ARG A 70 -6.19 12.35 -2.28
N PRO A 71 -6.68 11.50 -3.20
CA PRO A 71 -6.90 10.09 -2.89
C PRO A 71 -5.60 9.42 -2.47
N VAL A 72 -5.63 8.68 -1.37
CA VAL A 72 -4.51 7.90 -0.87
C VAL A 72 -4.85 6.42 -1.01
N LEU A 73 -4.07 5.71 -1.82
CA LEU A 73 -4.15 4.28 -1.98
C LEU A 73 -2.97 3.64 -1.24
N LEU A 74 -3.26 2.69 -0.37
CA LEU A 74 -2.27 1.97 0.42
C LEU A 74 -2.12 0.53 -0.06
N ILE A 75 -0.89 0.06 -0.14
CA ILE A 75 -0.59 -1.35 -0.37
C ILE A 75 0.38 -1.86 0.69
N CYS A 76 0.18 -3.11 1.12
CA CYS A 76 1.16 -3.84 1.92
C CYS A 76 1.44 -5.21 1.29
N ARG A 77 2.00 -6.17 2.03
CA ARG A 77 2.26 -7.52 1.51
C ARG A 77 0.99 -8.28 1.10
N SER A 78 -0.04 -8.27 1.96
CA SER A 78 -1.24 -9.11 1.81
C SER A 78 -2.56 -8.44 2.23
N GLY A 79 -2.58 -7.11 2.38
CA GLY A 79 -3.79 -6.34 2.74
C GLY A 79 -3.93 -5.98 4.24
N ASN A 80 -3.31 -6.72 5.16
CA ASN A 80 -3.53 -6.50 6.60
C ASN A 80 -2.98 -5.16 7.13
N ARG A 81 -1.70 -4.87 6.86
CA ARG A 81 -1.07 -3.61 7.33
C ARG A 81 -1.66 -2.37 6.67
N SER A 82 -2.02 -2.44 5.39
CA SER A 82 -2.64 -1.34 4.67
C SER A 82 -4.04 -1.02 5.20
N THR A 83 -4.75 -2.01 5.75
CA THR A 83 -6.03 -1.79 6.45
C THR A 83 -5.82 -0.94 7.70
N ALA A 84 -4.94 -1.36 8.61
CA ALA A 84 -4.66 -0.63 9.84
C ALA A 84 -4.07 0.78 9.59
N ALA A 85 -3.16 0.89 8.62
CA ALA A 85 -2.61 2.16 8.18
C ALA A 85 -3.70 3.09 7.62
N GLY A 86 -4.66 2.54 6.86
CA GLY A 86 -5.78 3.30 6.31
C GLY A 86 -6.74 3.80 7.39
N GLU A 87 -7.07 2.97 8.36
CA GLU A 87 -7.88 3.36 9.53
C GLU A 87 -7.23 4.52 10.30
N ALA A 88 -5.90 4.51 10.47
CA ALA A 88 -5.17 5.60 11.10
C ALA A 88 -5.23 6.91 10.27
N LEU A 89 -5.22 6.82 8.94
CA LEU A 89 -5.42 8.00 8.08
C LEU A 89 -6.85 8.53 8.17
N GLU A 90 -7.85 7.67 8.15
CA GLU A 90 -9.25 8.10 8.30
C GLU A 90 -9.50 8.75 9.65
N ALA A 91 -8.96 8.19 10.74
CA ALA A 91 -9.01 8.78 12.07
C ALA A 91 -8.33 10.16 12.12
N ALA A 92 -7.33 10.40 11.27
CA ALA A 92 -6.68 11.69 11.11
C ALA A 92 -7.38 12.64 10.12
N GLY A 93 -8.56 12.29 9.62
CA GLY A 93 -9.40 13.14 8.78
C GLY A 93 -9.07 13.10 7.28
N PHE A 94 -8.36 12.07 6.80
CA PHE A 94 -8.28 11.82 5.36
C PHE A 94 -9.64 11.32 4.86
N ARG A 95 -10.16 11.92 3.78
CA ARG A 95 -11.50 11.60 3.26
C ARG A 95 -11.51 10.51 2.20
N ASN A 96 -10.42 10.38 1.44
CA ASN A 96 -10.32 9.51 0.28
C ASN A 96 -9.23 8.46 0.50
N VAL A 97 -9.49 7.48 1.36
CA VAL A 97 -8.54 6.42 1.71
C VAL A 97 -8.98 5.08 1.11
N TYR A 98 -8.04 4.43 0.42
CA TYR A 98 -8.23 3.16 -0.26
C TYR A 98 -7.14 2.18 0.16
N ALA A 99 -7.45 0.89 0.23
CA ALA A 99 -6.48 -0.16 0.46
C ALA A 99 -6.56 -1.24 -0.63
N VAL A 100 -5.39 -1.69 -1.10
CA VAL A 100 -5.28 -2.80 -2.05
C VAL A 100 -5.50 -4.12 -1.33
N LEU A 101 -6.59 -4.82 -1.67
CA LEU A 101 -6.87 -6.18 -1.25
C LEU A 101 -5.81 -7.14 -1.79
N HIS A 102 -5.48 -8.18 -1.01
CA HIS A 102 -4.42 -9.15 -1.30
C HIS A 102 -3.00 -8.56 -1.40
N GLY A 103 -2.84 -7.23 -1.36
CA GLY A 103 -1.54 -6.57 -1.32
C GLY A 103 -0.65 -6.90 -2.52
N PHE A 104 0.67 -6.78 -2.29
CA PHE A 104 1.69 -6.95 -3.32
C PHE A 104 1.95 -8.42 -3.67
N GLU A 105 2.07 -9.26 -2.65
CA GLU A 105 2.49 -10.66 -2.80
C GLU A 105 1.33 -11.66 -2.71
N GLY A 106 0.14 -11.22 -2.31
CA GLY A 106 -1.01 -12.10 -2.18
C GLY A 106 -0.99 -12.97 -0.92
N ASP A 107 -1.98 -13.84 -0.84
CA ASP A 107 -2.13 -14.86 0.18
C ASP A 107 -1.16 -16.03 -0.03
N LEU A 108 -1.06 -16.91 0.97
CA LEU A 108 -0.31 -18.14 0.86
C LEU A 108 -1.14 -19.20 0.12
N ASP A 109 -0.52 -19.94 -0.78
CA ASP A 109 -1.10 -21.14 -1.38
C ASP A 109 -1.07 -22.35 -0.41
N GLY A 110 -1.55 -23.51 -0.88
CA GLY A 110 -1.55 -24.75 -0.10
C GLY A 110 -0.15 -25.31 0.22
N ALA A 111 0.90 -24.80 -0.41
CA ALA A 111 2.31 -25.13 -0.14
C ALA A 111 3.02 -24.02 0.66
N HIS A 112 2.30 -23.02 1.16
CA HIS A 112 2.84 -21.86 1.88
C HIS A 112 3.75 -20.96 1.03
N HIS A 113 3.48 -20.83 -0.26
CA HIS A 113 4.13 -19.87 -1.14
C HIS A 113 3.22 -18.67 -1.45
N ARG A 114 3.82 -17.49 -1.60
CA ARG A 114 3.15 -16.26 -2.08
C ARG A 114 3.29 -16.11 -3.59
N ASN A 115 2.54 -15.18 -4.16
CA ASN A 115 2.48 -14.86 -5.59
C ASN A 115 1.88 -15.96 -6.47
N ALA A 116 1.10 -16.86 -5.87
CA ALA A 116 0.56 -18.04 -6.54
C ALA A 116 -0.97 -18.03 -6.69
N VAL A 117 -1.68 -17.22 -5.89
CA VAL A 117 -3.16 -17.25 -5.83
C VAL A 117 -3.83 -15.90 -6.15
N ASN A 118 -3.24 -14.80 -5.70
CA ASN A 118 -3.75 -13.44 -5.88
C ASN A 118 -2.65 -12.40 -5.58
N GLY A 119 -2.99 -11.11 -5.63
CA GLY A 119 -2.08 -10.01 -5.33
C GLY A 119 -1.48 -9.36 -6.56
N TRP A 120 -0.85 -8.20 -6.35
CA TRP A 120 -0.35 -7.34 -7.43
C TRP A 120 0.59 -8.06 -8.40
N ARG A 121 1.56 -8.82 -7.88
CA ARG A 121 2.52 -9.57 -8.71
C ARG A 121 1.86 -10.73 -9.45
N PHE A 122 0.94 -11.44 -8.80
CA PHE A 122 0.22 -12.56 -9.41
C PHE A 122 -0.62 -12.09 -10.59
N GLU A 123 -1.28 -10.94 -10.47
CA GLU A 123 -2.07 -10.33 -11.55
C GLU A 123 -1.22 -9.73 -12.68
N GLY A 124 0.12 -9.82 -12.62
CA GLY A 124 1.01 -9.34 -13.67
C GLY A 124 1.07 -7.82 -13.80
N LEU A 125 0.72 -7.09 -12.74
CA LEU A 125 0.68 -5.63 -12.74
C LEU A 125 2.09 -5.02 -12.65
N PRO A 126 2.33 -3.80 -13.17
CA PRO A 126 3.67 -3.21 -13.22
C PRO A 126 4.32 -3.06 -11.83
N TRP A 127 5.55 -3.53 -11.70
CA TRP A 127 6.35 -3.46 -10.48
C TRP A 127 7.84 -3.38 -10.82
N GLU A 128 8.65 -2.87 -9.90
CA GLU A 128 10.09 -2.68 -10.06
C GLU A 128 10.85 -3.12 -8.80
N GLN A 129 12.14 -3.38 -8.98
CA GLN A 129 13.07 -3.80 -7.93
C GLN A 129 14.39 -3.07 -8.16
N CYS A 130 14.88 -2.38 -7.13
CA CYS A 130 16.04 -1.50 -7.20
C CYS A 130 17.22 -2.10 -6.44
#